data_AF-A0A1M6UHM0-F1
#
_entry.id   AF-A0A1M6UHM0-F1
#
_cell.length_a   1.000
_cell.length_b   1.000
_cell.length_c   1.000
_cell.angle_alpha   90.00
_cell.angle_beta   90.00
_cell.angle_gamma   90.00
#
_symmetry.space_group_name_H-M   'P 1'
#
loop_
_entity.id
_entity.type
_entity.pdbx_description
1 polymer ?
#
loop_
_entity_poly.entity_id
_entity_poly.type
_entity_poly.pdbx_seq_one_letter_code
_entity_poly.pdbx_strand_id
1 'polypeptide(L)' 'MAGTKTTQQPTEDAKTPEQKLPSHQTVLILRDERVGQNDYKPGDTPKLTYDRAQQLIKRGAADGDHGAIRAAQARRKAKG' A
#
# COMPACT_ATOMS: atom_id res chain seq x y z
N MET A 1 -17.73 33.13 -44.95
CA MET A 1 -18.46 32.69 -43.75
C MET A 1 -18.57 31.16 -43.79
N ALA A 2 -18.50 30.54 -42.60
CA ALA A 2 -18.72 29.13 -42.20
C ALA A 2 -18.95 28.07 -43.31
N GLY A 3 -18.34 26.89 -43.32
CA GLY A 3 -17.65 26.15 -42.26
C GLY A 3 -18.16 24.70 -42.28
N THR A 4 -17.27 23.72 -42.23
CA THR A 4 -17.60 22.35 -41.79
C THR A 4 -16.35 21.72 -41.19
N LYS A 5 -16.34 21.65 -39.85
CA LYS A 5 -15.52 20.72 -39.07
C LYS A 5 -16.02 19.32 -39.36
N THR A 6 -15.14 18.38 -39.69
CA THR A 6 -15.41 16.95 -39.49
C THR A 6 -14.28 16.39 -38.63
N THR A 7 -14.58 16.35 -37.34
CA THR A 7 -13.90 15.58 -36.30
C THR A 7 -14.10 14.09 -36.58
N GLN A 8 -13.02 13.33 -36.75
CA GLN A 8 -12.98 11.90 -36.46
C GLN A 8 -11.61 11.57 -35.88
N GLN A 9 -11.44 11.82 -34.59
CA GLN A 9 -10.37 11.22 -33.80
C GLN A 9 -10.83 9.80 -33.44
N PRO A 10 -10.00 8.77 -33.66
CA PRO A 10 -10.36 7.40 -33.36
C PRO A 10 -10.55 7.19 -31.86
N THR A 11 -11.51 6.31 -31.62
CA THR A 11 -12.05 5.78 -30.37
C THR A 11 -10.98 5.11 -29.49
N GLU A 12 -11.21 5.17 -28.18
CA GLU A 12 -10.76 4.20 -27.16
C GLU A 12 -9.28 3.84 -27.09
N ASP A 13 -8.55 4.61 -26.30
CA ASP A 13 -7.63 4.00 -25.34
C ASP A 13 -7.88 4.71 -24.01
N ALA A 14 -9.05 4.43 -23.42
CA ALA A 14 -9.20 4.59 -21.99
C ALA A 14 -8.17 3.65 -21.38
N LYS A 15 -6.94 4.17 -21.21
CA LYS A 15 -5.99 3.62 -20.26
C LYS A 15 -6.79 3.47 -18.98
N THR A 16 -7.25 2.25 -18.72
CA THR A 16 -7.48 1.76 -17.37
C THR A 16 -6.40 2.43 -16.57
N PRO A 17 -6.71 3.27 -15.55
CA PRO A 17 -5.64 3.79 -14.75
C PRO A 17 -4.89 2.54 -14.31
N GLU A 18 -3.67 2.34 -14.81
CA GLU A 18 -2.75 1.38 -14.23
C GLU A 18 -2.75 1.82 -12.79
N GLN A 19 -3.55 1.15 -11.96
CA GLN A 19 -3.59 1.36 -10.54
C GLN A 19 -2.19 0.93 -10.17
N LYS A 20 -1.27 1.89 -10.17
CA LYS A 20 0.13 1.70 -9.84
C LYS A 20 0.06 1.17 -8.43
N LEU A 21 0.14 -0.15 -8.33
CA LEU A 21 0.22 -0.83 -7.06
C LEU A 21 1.38 -0.14 -6.35
N PRO A 22 1.14 0.41 -5.15
CA PRO A 22 2.17 1.19 -4.49
C PRO A 22 3.38 0.27 -4.32
N SER A 23 4.58 0.71 -4.73
CA SER A 23 5.74 -0.19 -4.68
C SER A 23 6.05 -0.68 -3.26
N HIS A 24 5.62 0.09 -2.26
CA HIS A 24 5.77 -0.21 -0.84
C HIS A 24 4.50 0.11 -0.06
N GLN A 25 4.23 -0.69 0.95
CA GLN A 25 3.14 -0.49 1.89
C GLN A 25 3.68 -0.59 3.32
N THR A 26 3.27 0.35 4.18
CA THR A 26 3.48 0.23 5.62
C THR A 26 2.43 -0.72 6.17
N VAL A 27 2.85 -1.66 7.01
CA VAL A 27 1.96 -2.61 7.67
C VAL A 27 2.25 -2.63 9.16
N LEU A 28 1.25 -2.93 9.98
CA LEU A 28 1.39 -3.18 11.40
C LEU A 28 1.65 -4.66 11.63
N ILE A 29 2.77 -4.99 12.27
CA ILE A 29 3.11 -6.37 12.62
C ILE A 29 2.30 -6.78 13.86
N LEU A 30 1.56 -7.88 13.77
CA LEU A 30 0.65 -8.33 14.84
C LEU A 30 1.28 -9.40 15.74
N ARG A 31 2.34 -10.06 15.27
CA ARG A 31 3.08 -11.12 15.97
C ARG A 31 4.56 -11.08 15.60
N ASP A 32 5.42 -11.79 16.32
CA ASP A 32 6.83 -11.92 15.94
C ASP A 32 6.97 -12.48 14.51
N GLU A 33 7.60 -11.72 13.62
CA GLU A 33 7.75 -12.09 12.22
C GLU A 33 9.15 -11.75 11.71
N ARG A 34 9.68 -12.61 10.85
CA ARG A 34 10.97 -12.40 10.21
C ARG A 34 10.78 -12.14 8.73
N VAL A 35 11.18 -10.96 8.27
CA VAL A 35 11.05 -10.54 6.88
C VAL A 35 12.44 -10.28 6.32
N GLY A 36 12.90 -11.19 5.46
CA GLY A 36 14.26 -11.15 4.95
C GLY A 36 15.27 -11.37 6.08
N GLN A 37 16.08 -10.34 6.37
CA GLN A 37 17.07 -10.37 7.44
C GLN A 37 16.62 -9.65 8.71
N ASN A 38 15.43 -9.05 8.71
CA ASN A 38 14.92 -8.25 9.82
C ASN A 38 13.87 -9.02 10.61
N ASP A 39 14.01 -9.02 11.94
CA ASP A 39 13.01 -9.51 12.87
C ASP A 39 12.15 -8.34 13.37
N TYR A 40 10.83 -8.48 13.25
CA TYR A 40 9.84 -7.49 13.66
C TYR A 40 9.03 -8.01 14.84
N LYS A 41 8.75 -7.11 15.78
CA LYS A 41 7.95 -7.38 16.97
C LYS A 41 6.50 -6.94 16.79
N PRO A 42 5.56 -7.50 17.56
CA PRO A 42 4.19 -7.01 17.59
C PRO A 42 4.15 -5.51 17.91
N GLY A 43 3.42 -4.75 17.09
CA GLY A 43 3.36 -3.29 17.20
C GLY A 43 4.35 -2.52 16.32
N ASP A 44 5.28 -3.20 15.66
CA ASP A 44 6.18 -2.56 14.69
C ASP A 44 5.43 -2.21 13.41
N THR A 45 5.81 -1.08 12.78
CA THR A 45 5.20 -0.63 11.53
C THR A 45 6.22 -0.49 10.39
N PRO A 46 6.82 -1.59 9.91
CA PRO A 46 7.81 -1.52 8.83
C PRO A 46 7.18 -1.13 7.49
N LYS A 47 7.98 -0.48 6.65
CA LYS A 47 7.66 -0.23 5.24
C LYS A 47 8.25 -1.37 4.42
N LEU A 48 7.39 -2.21 3.86
CA LEU A 48 7.77 -3.39 3.08
C LEU A 48 7.34 -3.22 1.62
N THR A 49 7.85 -4.06 0.72
CA THR A 49 7.30 -4.14 -0.64
C THR A 49 5.85 -4.59 -0.59
N TYR A 50 5.03 -4.12 -1.53
CA TYR A 50 3.60 -4.43 -1.52
C TYR A 50 3.30 -5.93 -1.52
N ASP A 51 4.00 -6.72 -2.33
CA ASP A 51 3.86 -8.19 -2.33
C ASP A 51 4.14 -8.81 -0.95
N ARG A 52 5.19 -8.34 -0.25
CA ARG A 52 5.52 -8.84 1.09
C ARG A 52 4.50 -8.40 2.13
N ALA A 53 4.08 -7.14 2.09
CA ALA A 53 3.01 -6.62 2.93
C ALA A 53 1.73 -7.44 2.76
N GLN A 54 1.29 -7.66 1.53
CA GLN A 54 0.11 -8.47 1.21
C GLN A 54 0.27 -9.93 1.66
N GLN A 55 1.44 -10.55 1.50
CA GLN A 55 1.69 -11.90 2.01
C GLN A 55 1.54 -11.98 3.53
N LEU A 56 2.04 -10.99 4.27
CA LEU A 56 1.92 -10.95 5.73
C LEU A 56 0.48 -10.71 6.17
N ILE A 57 -0.25 -9.81 5.50
CA ILE A 57 -1.66 -9.55 5.76
C ILE A 57 -2.51 -10.81 5.51
N LYS A 58 -2.31 -11.48 4.37
CA LYS A 58 -3.02 -12.72 4.04
C LYS A 58 -2.75 -13.85 5.03
N ARG A 59 -1.58 -13.86 5.69
CA ARG A 59 -1.21 -14.83 6.73
C ARG A 59 -1.72 -14.45 8.13
N GLY A 60 -2.37 -13.30 8.28
CA GLY A 60 -2.76 -12.75 9.58
C GLY A 60 -1.57 -12.33 10.46
N ALA A 61 -0.41 -12.14 9.84
CA ALA A 61 0.83 -11.77 10.53
C ALA A 61 1.00 -10.25 10.63
N ALA A 62 0.36 -9.51 9.73
CA ALA A 62 0.35 -8.06 9.71
C ALA A 62 -1.03 -7.49 9.36
N ASP A 63 -1.24 -6.22 9.64
CA ASP A 63 -2.42 -5.45 9.28
C ASP A 63 -2.04 -4.28 8.34
N GLY A 64 -2.80 -4.10 7.27
CA GLY A 64 -2.64 -3.00 6.33
C GLY A 64 -3.49 -1.77 6.66
N ASP A 65 -4.31 -1.82 7.71
CA ASP A 65 -5.22 -0.74 8.08
C ASP A 65 -4.46 0.51 8.52
N HIS A 66 -4.73 1.63 7.84
CA HIS A 66 -4.08 2.92 8.11
C HIS A 66 -4.36 3.43 9.53
N GLY A 67 -5.53 3.12 10.11
CA GLY A 67 -5.88 3.49 11.48
C GLY A 67 -5.07 2.70 12.50
N ALA A 68 -4.99 1.38 12.34
CA ALA A 68 -4.19 0.50 13.18
C ALA A 68 -2.70 0.88 13.14
N ILE A 69 -2.15 1.14 11.95
CA ILE A 69 -0.77 1.58 11.76
C ILE A 69 -0.51 2.92 12.48
N ARG A 70 -1.37 3.92 12.31
CA ARG A 70 -1.23 5.22 12.99
C ARG A 70 -1.31 5.07 14.51
N ALA A 71 -2.24 4.26 15.01
CA ALA A 71 -2.38 4.01 16.44
C ALA A 71 -1.13 3.34 17.03
N ALA A 72 -0.55 2.36 16.34
CA ALA A 72 0.70 1.72 16.75
C ALA A 72 1.88 2.71 16.76
N GLN A 73 1.99 3.56 15.72
CA GLN A 73 3.01 4.62 15.68
C GLN A 73 2.86 5.63 16.82
N ALA A 74 1.63 6.04 17.14
CA ALA A 74 1.34 6.93 18.25
C ALA A 74 1.73 6.31 19.61
N ARG A 75 1.41 5.03 19.81
CA ARG A 75 1.79 4.28 21.03
C ARG A 75 3.31 4.20 21.23
N ARG A 76 4.08 4.05 20.14
CA ARG A 76 5.56 4.09 20.19
C ARG A 76 6.07 5.46 20.61
N LYS A 77 5.52 6.55 20.07
CA LYS A 77 5.91 7.92 20.44
C LYS A 77 5.57 8.27 21.88
N ALA A 78 4.48 7.73 22.43
CA ALA A 78 4.06 7.99 23.81
C ALA A 78 4.87 7.19 24.86
N LYS A 79 5.66 6.19 24.43
CA LYS A 79 6.51 5.36 25.31
C LYS A 79 8.00 5.71 25.27
N GLY A 80 8.41 6.63 24.40
CA GLY A 80 9.78 7.18 24.36
C GLY A 80 9.81 8.54 25.04
#